data_AF-A0A920B568-F1
#
_entry.id   AF-A0A920B568-F1
#
_cell.length_a   1.000
_cell.length_b   1.000
_cell.length_c   1.000
_cell.angle_alpha   90.00
_cell.angle_beta   90.00
_cell.angle_gamma   90.00
#
_symmetry.space_group_name_H-M   'P 1'
#
loop_
_entity.id
_entity.type
_entity.pdbx_description
1 polymer ?
#
loop_
_entity_poly.entity_id
_entity_poly.type
_entity_poly.pdbx_seq_one_letter_code
_entity_poly.pdbx_strand_id
1 'polypeptide(L)'
;MRNFPLDKGLPSLDYIVKNWPRTKCILKKYILSNHKQPDLYSIAIICLKELKVFKLKDYKSIIRKLSKLCLRNTCFNTYHDSHHFKSVLAISCILGKQINLKYKDRLLLVIIALTHDMNHQGRRILMSKPYYQELKSYDGLEKILFKKIFIFKELKRIKRIFESTFFPVKPENVEDDLEKIILDADILSSLMFGPQVGVKLAGRLKQEIRYNDDSELLFSNFLKLLGGKCLYLDYSKKSC
;
A
#
# COMPACT_ATOMS: atom_id res chain seq x y z
N MET A 1 -7.96 24.80 8.00
CA MET A 1 -7.13 23.59 8.14
C MET A 1 -5.86 23.79 7.35
N ARG A 2 -4.68 23.51 7.91
CA ARG A 2 -3.41 23.62 7.15
C ARG A 2 -3.34 22.42 6.19
N ASN A 3 -3.28 22.68 4.88
CA ASN A 3 -3.03 21.68 3.85
C ASN A 3 -1.54 21.37 3.83
N PHE A 4 -1.14 20.14 4.15
CA PHE A 4 0.26 19.73 4.08
C PHE A 4 0.49 18.98 2.76
N PRO A 5 1.39 19.45 1.88
CA PRO A 5 1.82 18.65 0.73
C PRO A 5 2.33 17.30 1.22
N LEU A 6 1.89 16.21 0.58
CA LEU A 6 2.24 14.85 1.04
C LEU A 6 3.73 14.56 0.87
N ASP A 7 4.30 15.05 -0.22
CA ASP A 7 5.72 14.96 -0.56
C ASP A 7 6.04 16.01 -1.65
N LYS A 8 7.31 16.15 -2.05
CA LYS A 8 7.72 17.00 -3.18
C LYS A 8 6.96 16.58 -4.45
N GLY A 9 6.11 17.48 -4.94
CA GLY A 9 5.32 17.26 -6.17
C GLY A 9 3.98 16.55 -5.97
N LEU A 10 3.57 16.26 -4.72
CA LEU A 10 2.24 15.75 -4.42
C LEU A 10 1.52 16.70 -3.43
N PRO A 11 0.38 17.31 -3.82
CA PRO A 11 -0.36 18.22 -2.96
C PRO A 11 -1.00 17.48 -1.76
N SER A 12 -1.68 18.23 -0.90
CA SER A 12 -2.34 17.64 0.28
C SER A 12 -3.40 16.60 -0.11
N LEU A 13 -3.66 15.65 0.78
CA LEU A 13 -4.70 14.64 0.57
C LEU A 13 -6.07 15.33 0.41
N ASP A 14 -6.33 16.40 1.18
CA ASP A 14 -7.55 17.20 1.03
C ASP A 14 -7.70 17.79 -0.38
N TYR A 15 -6.61 18.31 -0.95
CA TYR A 15 -6.65 18.84 -2.31
C TYR A 15 -6.91 17.75 -3.33
N ILE A 16 -6.23 16.59 -3.20
CA ILE A 16 -6.40 15.45 -4.11
C ILE A 16 -7.85 14.97 -4.09
N VAL A 17 -8.39 14.71 -2.90
CA VAL A 17 -9.75 14.18 -2.70
C VAL A 17 -10.80 15.13 -3.24
N LYS A 18 -10.72 16.43 -2.92
CA LYS A 18 -11.70 17.43 -3.38
C LYS A 18 -11.73 17.61 -4.90
N ASN A 19 -10.62 17.34 -5.57
CA ASN A 19 -10.46 17.55 -7.01
C ASN A 19 -10.38 16.22 -7.80
N TRP A 20 -10.73 15.10 -7.18
CA TRP A 20 -10.74 13.80 -7.86
C TRP A 20 -11.82 13.78 -8.96
N PRO A 21 -11.56 13.24 -10.17
CA PRO A 21 -10.35 12.57 -10.63
C PRO A 21 -9.33 13.48 -11.36
N ARG A 22 -9.52 14.80 -11.39
CA ARG A 22 -8.62 15.73 -12.12
C ARG A 22 -7.17 15.68 -11.62
N THR A 23 -6.97 15.31 -10.36
CA THR A 23 -5.65 15.15 -9.72
C THR A 23 -4.97 13.81 -10.00
N LYS A 24 -5.61 12.90 -10.73
CA LYS A 24 -5.08 11.57 -11.10
C LYS A 24 -3.77 11.66 -11.87
N CYS A 25 -3.59 12.66 -12.74
CA CYS A 25 -2.34 12.87 -13.48
C CYS A 25 -1.17 13.27 -12.58
N ILE A 26 -1.43 14.00 -11.49
CA ILE A 26 -0.42 14.38 -10.50
C ILE A 26 0.02 13.14 -9.72
N LEU A 27 -0.95 12.33 -9.27
CA LEU A 27 -0.68 11.07 -8.57
C LEU A 27 0.09 10.07 -9.45
N LYS A 28 -0.26 9.98 -10.75
CA LYS A 28 0.49 9.18 -11.75
C LYS A 28 1.97 9.58 -11.80
N LYS A 29 2.25 10.88 -11.92
CA LYS A 29 3.64 11.39 -11.96
C LYS A 29 4.40 11.04 -10.68
N TYR A 30 3.75 11.20 -9.53
CA TYR A 30 4.34 10.88 -8.23
C TYR A 30 4.65 9.38 -8.07
N ILE A 31 3.75 8.50 -8.47
CA ILE A 31 3.94 7.04 -8.37
C ILE A 31 5.03 6.56 -9.32
N LEU A 32 5.07 7.09 -10.54
CA LEU A 32 6.10 6.73 -11.52
C LEU A 32 7.48 7.32 -11.23
N SER A 33 7.59 8.33 -10.37
CA SER A 33 8.89 8.93 -10.03
C SER A 33 9.73 7.95 -9.20
N ASN A 34 10.82 7.45 -9.79
CA ASN A 34 11.77 6.51 -9.18
C ASN A 34 13.20 7.06 -9.10
N HIS A 35 13.40 8.38 -9.24
CA HIS A 35 14.73 8.99 -9.29
C HIS A 35 15.41 9.15 -7.92
N LYS A 36 14.65 9.29 -6.83
CA LYS A 36 15.17 9.45 -5.47
C LYS A 36 14.39 8.59 -4.50
N GLN A 37 15.10 7.89 -3.61
CA GLN A 37 14.48 7.13 -2.52
C GLN A 37 13.54 8.03 -1.70
N PRO A 38 12.29 7.61 -1.43
CA PRO A 38 11.33 8.43 -0.71
C PRO A 38 11.61 8.49 0.78
N ASP A 39 11.28 9.62 1.41
CA ASP A 39 11.27 9.75 2.87
C ASP A 39 9.95 9.19 3.43
N LEU A 40 9.88 7.86 3.54
CA LEU A 40 8.69 7.16 4.04
C LEU A 40 8.25 7.63 5.43
N TYR A 41 9.19 8.08 6.28
CA TYR A 41 8.86 8.60 7.60
C TYR A 41 8.10 9.92 7.48
N SER A 42 8.63 10.88 6.73
CA SER A 42 7.99 12.18 6.56
C SER A 42 6.62 12.04 5.90
N ILE A 43 6.50 11.22 4.87
CA ILE A 43 5.23 10.93 4.18
C ILE A 43 4.20 10.35 5.16
N ALA A 44 4.57 9.32 5.93
CA ALA A 44 3.68 8.71 6.91
C ALA A 44 3.23 9.70 8.00
N ILE A 45 4.12 10.57 8.49
CA ILE A 45 3.77 11.61 9.47
C ILE A 45 2.80 12.64 8.87
N ILE A 46 2.99 13.03 7.60
CA ILE A 46 2.08 13.95 6.92
C ILE A 46 0.71 13.29 6.71
N CYS A 47 0.67 12.02 6.26
CA CYS A 47 -0.56 11.25 6.17
C CYS A 47 -1.34 11.25 7.49
N LEU A 48 -0.67 10.96 8.62
CA LEU A 48 -1.31 10.96 9.94
C LEU A 48 -1.88 12.33 10.33
N LYS A 49 -1.16 13.42 10.02
CA LYS A 49 -1.64 14.79 10.26
C LYS A 49 -2.88 15.11 9.42
N GLU A 50 -2.84 14.81 8.12
CA GLU A 50 -3.94 15.01 7.18
C GLU A 50 -5.17 14.14 7.53
N LEU A 51 -4.95 12.95 8.11
CA LEU A 51 -5.97 12.05 8.67
C LEU A 51 -6.43 12.46 10.09
N LYS A 52 -5.89 13.56 10.63
CA LYS A 52 -6.22 14.12 11.96
C LYS A 52 -5.88 13.20 13.13
N VAL A 53 -4.81 12.41 13.04
CA VAL A 53 -4.32 11.56 14.14
C VAL A 53 -3.32 12.35 14.99
N PHE A 54 -3.72 12.75 16.20
CA PHE A 54 -2.92 13.65 17.05
C PHE A 54 -2.51 13.09 18.42
N LYS A 55 -3.23 12.09 18.95
CA LYS A 55 -3.19 11.75 20.40
C LYS A 55 -2.50 10.43 20.77
N LEU A 56 -1.33 10.12 20.20
CA LEU A 56 -0.60 8.91 20.58
C LEU A 56 0.86 9.26 20.89
N LYS A 57 1.33 8.97 22.12
CA LYS A 57 2.64 9.42 22.62
C LYS A 57 3.82 8.76 21.87
N ASP A 58 3.65 7.55 21.34
CA ASP A 58 4.78 6.73 20.85
C ASP A 58 4.78 6.35 19.36
N TYR A 59 3.73 6.68 18.60
CA TYR A 59 3.64 6.26 17.19
C TYR A 59 4.78 6.81 16.32
N LYS A 60 5.30 8.01 16.61
CA LYS A 60 6.39 8.61 15.82
C LYS A 60 7.66 7.76 15.84
N SER A 61 8.01 7.20 17.00
CA SER A 61 9.17 6.31 17.14
C SER A 61 8.96 5.01 16.36
N ILE A 62 7.74 4.47 16.43
CA ILE A 62 7.35 3.25 15.72
C ILE A 62 7.36 3.46 14.20
N ILE A 63 6.71 4.50 13.69
CA ILE A 63 6.72 4.86 12.26
C ILE A 63 8.15 5.07 11.77
N ARG A 64 9.02 5.72 12.57
CA ARG A 64 10.44 5.88 12.21
C ARG A 64 11.17 4.54 12.09
N LYS A 65 10.94 3.61 13.02
CA LYS A 65 11.53 2.27 12.98
C LYS A 65 11.02 1.48 11.77
N LEU A 66 9.71 1.48 11.54
CA LEU A 66 9.08 0.79 10.41
C LEU A 66 9.54 1.36 9.07
N SER A 67 9.60 2.69 8.93
CA SER A 67 10.11 3.35 7.73
C SER A 67 11.53 2.90 7.40
N LYS A 68 12.43 2.87 8.40
CA LYS A 68 13.80 2.37 8.20
C LYS A 68 13.86 0.92 7.73
N LEU A 69 12.94 0.07 8.19
CA LEU A 69 12.87 -1.33 7.74
C LEU A 69 12.35 -1.43 6.30
N CYS A 70 11.32 -0.67 5.96
CA CYS A 70 10.74 -0.66 4.61
C CYS A 70 11.67 -0.03 3.56
N LEU A 71 12.65 0.78 3.98
CA LEU A 71 13.70 1.27 3.08
C LEU A 71 14.77 0.20 2.74
N ARG A 72 14.82 -0.91 3.48
CA ARG A 72 15.80 -1.99 3.23
C ARG A 72 15.31 -2.86 2.08
N ASN A 73 15.96 -2.74 0.92
CA ASN A 73 15.71 -3.62 -0.22
C ASN A 73 16.79 -4.72 -0.33
N THR A 74 16.86 -5.59 0.68
CA THR A 74 17.91 -6.64 0.80
C THR A 74 17.83 -7.72 -0.28
N CYS A 75 16.71 -7.81 -0.98
CA CYS A 75 16.46 -8.76 -2.06
C CYS A 75 16.61 -8.13 -3.44
N PHE A 76 16.94 -6.84 -3.53
CA PHE A 76 16.98 -6.08 -4.78
C PHE A 76 15.69 -6.20 -5.59
N ASN A 77 14.55 -6.16 -4.89
CA ASN A 77 13.22 -6.16 -5.48
C ASN A 77 13.06 -4.92 -6.37
N THR A 78 12.52 -5.12 -7.56
CA THR A 78 12.33 -4.04 -8.54
C THR A 78 10.89 -3.52 -8.54
N TYR A 79 9.93 -4.31 -8.05
CA TYR A 79 8.53 -3.90 -7.85
C TYR A 79 8.24 -3.67 -6.37
N HIS A 80 8.49 -4.65 -5.49
CA HIS A 80 8.21 -4.55 -4.06
C HIS A 80 9.33 -3.79 -3.33
N ASP A 81 9.45 -2.50 -3.63
CA ASP A 81 10.47 -1.59 -3.13
C ASP A 81 9.89 -0.38 -2.37
N SER A 82 10.75 0.55 -1.97
CA SER A 82 10.34 1.77 -1.26
C SER A 82 9.38 2.67 -2.06
N HIS A 83 9.40 2.62 -3.39
CA HIS A 83 8.47 3.38 -4.23
C HIS A 83 7.09 2.74 -4.27
N HIS A 84 7.01 1.40 -4.21
CA HIS A 84 5.74 0.71 -4.04
C HIS A 84 5.10 1.04 -2.68
N PHE A 85 5.84 0.94 -1.57
CA PHE A 85 5.34 1.36 -0.24
C PHE A 85 4.82 2.79 -0.22
N LYS A 86 5.56 3.71 -0.84
CA LYS A 86 5.16 5.12 -0.99
C LYS A 86 3.82 5.25 -1.72
N SER A 87 3.64 4.48 -2.78
CA SER A 87 2.46 4.52 -3.65
C SER A 87 1.23 3.98 -2.94
N VAL A 88 1.35 2.79 -2.33
CA VAL A 88 0.27 2.17 -1.55
C VAL A 88 -0.12 3.06 -0.37
N LEU A 89 0.86 3.57 0.41
CA LEU A 89 0.59 4.49 1.53
C LEU A 89 -0.20 5.73 1.09
N ALA A 90 0.19 6.36 -0.02
CA ALA A 90 -0.51 7.55 -0.52
C ALA A 90 -1.95 7.21 -0.97
N ILE A 91 -2.13 6.16 -1.77
CA ILE A 91 -3.44 5.73 -2.26
C ILE A 91 -4.34 5.32 -1.09
N SER A 92 -3.85 4.53 -0.15
CA SER A 92 -4.58 4.13 1.05
C SER A 92 -5.09 5.34 1.83
N CYS A 93 -4.25 6.37 2.01
CA CYS A 93 -4.67 7.58 2.74
C CYS A 93 -5.68 8.44 1.97
N ILE A 94 -5.61 8.47 0.63
CA ILE A 94 -6.62 9.10 -0.23
C ILE A 94 -7.97 8.39 -0.07
N LEU A 95 -7.99 7.06 -0.21
CA LEU A 95 -9.19 6.24 -0.04
C LEU A 95 -9.77 6.38 1.38
N GLY A 96 -8.91 6.34 2.40
CA GLY A 96 -9.29 6.54 3.79
C GLY A 96 -9.96 7.89 4.06
N LYS A 97 -9.56 8.97 3.37
CA LYS A 97 -10.26 10.26 3.44
C LYS A 97 -11.57 10.24 2.67
N GLN A 98 -11.62 9.63 1.49
CA GLN A 98 -12.83 9.55 0.67
C GLN A 98 -13.98 8.85 1.39
N ILE A 99 -13.68 7.74 2.08
CA ILE A 99 -14.70 6.99 2.83
C ILE A 99 -14.89 7.47 4.27
N ASN A 100 -14.20 8.55 4.67
CA ASN A 100 -14.19 9.08 6.04
C ASN A 100 -13.89 7.99 7.10
N LEU A 101 -12.78 7.27 6.93
CA LEU A 101 -12.37 6.16 7.80
C LEU A 101 -12.43 6.56 9.29
N LYS A 102 -12.90 5.64 10.13
CA LYS A 102 -13.06 5.84 11.57
C LYS A 102 -11.72 6.19 12.23
N TYR A 103 -11.72 7.12 13.19
CA TYR A 103 -10.50 7.63 13.83
C TYR A 103 -9.56 6.52 14.34
N LYS A 104 -10.12 5.48 14.97
CA LYS A 104 -9.38 4.33 15.50
C LYS A 104 -8.57 3.56 14.43
N ASP A 105 -9.02 3.58 13.18
CA ASP A 105 -8.43 2.80 12.09
C ASP A 105 -7.38 3.61 11.30
N ARG A 106 -7.31 4.94 11.48
CA ARG A 106 -6.44 5.81 10.69
C ARG A 106 -4.95 5.60 10.97
N LEU A 107 -4.58 5.30 12.22
CA LEU A 107 -3.19 4.94 12.53
C LEU A 107 -2.87 3.57 11.92
N LEU A 108 -3.77 2.60 12.07
CA LEU A 108 -3.59 1.26 11.51
C LEU A 108 -3.45 1.30 9.99
N LEU A 109 -4.25 2.13 9.30
CA LEU A 109 -4.14 2.37 7.87
C LEU A 109 -2.72 2.73 7.46
N VAL A 110 -2.13 3.75 8.11
CA VAL A 110 -0.77 4.20 7.79
C VAL A 110 0.26 3.13 8.11
N ILE A 111 0.10 2.42 9.22
CA ILE A 111 1.03 1.35 9.61
C ILE A 111 0.97 0.20 8.61
N ILE A 112 -0.21 -0.36 8.35
CA ILE A 112 -0.39 -1.52 7.46
C ILE A 112 0.01 -1.17 6.04
N ALA A 113 -0.42 -0.03 5.49
CA ALA A 113 -0.06 0.38 4.14
C ALA A 113 1.46 0.58 3.98
N LEU A 114 2.15 1.07 5.02
CA LEU A 114 3.60 1.20 5.00
C LEU A 114 4.33 -0.15 5.01
N THR A 115 3.73 -1.18 5.64
CA THR A 115 4.45 -2.43 5.98
C THR A 115 3.91 -3.70 5.32
N HIS A 116 2.87 -3.62 4.50
CA HIS A 116 2.20 -4.79 3.90
C HIS A 116 3.21 -5.76 3.23
N ASP A 117 4.18 -5.24 2.49
CA ASP A 117 5.29 -6.02 1.88
C ASP A 117 6.65 -5.87 2.59
N MET A 118 6.66 -5.56 3.89
CA MET A 118 7.91 -5.40 4.63
C MET A 118 8.76 -6.69 4.61
N ASN A 119 10.04 -6.57 4.23
CA ASN A 119 10.96 -7.70 4.02
C ASN A 119 10.57 -8.63 2.86
N HIS A 120 9.93 -8.11 1.81
CA HIS A 120 9.59 -8.86 0.61
C HIS A 120 10.80 -9.62 0.04
N GLN A 121 10.62 -10.90 -0.26
CA GLN A 121 11.70 -11.79 -0.68
C GLN A 121 11.78 -12.03 -2.19
N GLY A 122 10.85 -11.46 -2.96
CA GLY A 122 10.81 -11.56 -4.41
C GLY A 122 10.81 -13.01 -4.85
N ARG A 123 11.64 -13.34 -5.85
CA ARG A 123 11.72 -14.71 -6.40
C ARG A 123 12.08 -15.82 -5.40
N ARG A 124 12.68 -15.50 -4.24
CA ARG A 124 13.20 -16.50 -3.29
C ARG A 124 12.10 -17.36 -2.66
N ILE A 125 10.85 -16.93 -2.78
CA ILE A 125 9.69 -17.54 -2.14
C ILE A 125 8.62 -18.00 -3.14
N LEU A 126 8.94 -18.06 -4.44
CA LEU A 126 7.97 -18.50 -5.46
C LEU A 126 7.44 -19.91 -5.19
N MET A 127 8.25 -20.79 -4.60
CA MET A 127 7.88 -22.17 -4.23
C MET A 127 7.45 -22.30 -2.76
N SER A 128 7.25 -21.17 -2.07
CA SER A 128 6.79 -21.20 -0.68
C SER A 128 5.30 -21.52 -0.58
N LYS A 129 4.85 -21.86 0.63
CA LYS A 129 3.42 -22.08 0.90
C LYS A 129 2.65 -20.75 0.71
N PRO A 130 1.36 -20.81 0.33
CA PRO A 130 0.50 -19.62 0.31
C PRO A 130 0.62 -18.80 1.60
N TYR A 131 0.48 -17.48 1.48
CA TYR A 131 0.55 -16.51 2.59
C TYR A 131 1.92 -16.34 3.25
N TYR A 132 2.99 -17.02 2.78
CA TYR A 132 4.30 -16.97 3.43
C TYR A 132 4.85 -15.55 3.53
N GLN A 133 4.73 -14.76 2.46
CA GLN A 133 5.24 -13.40 2.42
C GLN A 133 4.46 -12.47 3.35
N GLU A 134 3.15 -12.58 3.31
CA GLU A 134 2.19 -11.79 4.08
C GLU A 134 2.39 -12.03 5.59
N LEU A 135 2.53 -13.30 5.98
CA LEU A 135 2.83 -13.69 7.35
C LEU A 135 4.21 -13.20 7.80
N LYS A 136 5.22 -13.23 6.91
CA LYS A 136 6.56 -12.71 7.22
C LYS A 136 6.55 -11.20 7.46
N SER A 137 5.81 -10.45 6.65
CA SER A 137 5.61 -9.01 6.84
C SER A 137 4.88 -8.73 8.15
N TYR A 138 3.82 -9.50 8.44
CA TYR A 138 3.07 -9.43 9.70
C TYR A 138 3.94 -9.71 10.92
N ASP A 139 4.71 -10.80 10.94
CA ASP A 139 5.57 -11.18 12.08
C ASP A 139 6.61 -10.10 12.38
N GLY A 140 7.16 -9.46 11.32
CA GLY A 140 8.06 -8.33 11.47
C GLY A 140 7.38 -7.13 12.12
N LEU A 141 6.12 -6.87 11.76
CA LEU A 141 5.32 -5.79 12.32
C LEU A 141 4.90 -6.08 13.76
N GLU A 142 4.38 -7.28 14.03
CA GLU A 142 3.91 -7.73 15.34
C GLU A 142 5.00 -7.56 16.40
N LYS A 143 6.25 -7.97 16.11
CA LYS A 143 7.40 -7.79 17.02
C LYS A 143 7.66 -6.33 17.43
N ILE A 144 7.21 -5.37 16.63
CA ILE A 144 7.37 -3.93 16.91
C ILE A 144 6.17 -3.36 17.64
N LEU A 145 4.97 -3.83 17.29
CA LEU A 145 3.70 -3.33 17.84
C LEU A 145 3.32 -3.99 19.17
N PHE A 146 3.73 -5.24 19.39
CA PHE A 146 3.37 -6.03 20.55
C PHE A 146 3.75 -5.29 21.84
N LYS A 147 2.78 -5.19 22.76
CA LYS A 147 2.83 -4.43 24.02
C LYS A 147 3.01 -2.90 23.91
N LYS A 148 3.17 -2.32 22.72
CA LYS A 148 3.40 -0.87 22.55
C LYS A 148 2.17 -0.08 22.13
N ILE A 149 1.31 -0.64 21.27
CA ILE A 149 0.16 0.11 20.73
C ILE A 149 -1.15 -0.68 20.84
N PHE A 150 -1.15 -1.99 20.61
CA PHE A 150 -2.38 -2.72 20.31
C PHE A 150 -2.65 -3.89 21.26
N ILE A 151 -3.94 -4.18 21.45
CA ILE A 151 -4.41 -5.37 22.17
C ILE A 151 -4.44 -6.59 21.23
N PHE A 152 -4.46 -7.79 21.81
CA PHE A 152 -4.43 -9.06 21.06
C PHE A 152 -5.51 -9.18 19.96
N LYS A 153 -6.72 -8.65 20.21
CA LYS A 153 -7.81 -8.63 19.23
C LYS A 153 -7.46 -7.82 17.98
N GLU A 154 -6.76 -6.71 18.14
CA GLU A 154 -6.31 -5.88 17.01
C GLU A 154 -5.19 -6.56 16.23
N LEU A 155 -4.27 -7.27 16.90
CA LEU A 155 -3.23 -8.05 16.23
C LEU A 155 -3.82 -9.16 15.35
N LYS A 156 -4.83 -9.89 15.83
CA LYS A 156 -5.57 -10.86 15.01
C LYS A 156 -6.22 -10.23 13.77
N ARG A 157 -6.82 -9.05 13.92
CA ARG A 157 -7.40 -8.31 12.81
C ARG A 157 -6.34 -7.88 11.80
N ILE A 158 -5.20 -7.36 12.28
CA ILE A 158 -4.07 -6.98 11.42
C ILE A 158 -3.56 -8.21 10.66
N LYS A 159 -3.37 -9.34 11.34
CA LYS A 159 -2.94 -10.60 10.69
C LYS A 159 -3.84 -11.00 9.53
N ARG A 160 -5.16 -10.98 9.74
CA ARG A 160 -6.15 -11.26 8.68
C ARG A 160 -6.02 -10.31 7.49
N ILE A 161 -5.80 -9.02 7.75
CA ILE A 161 -5.60 -8.03 6.68
C ILE A 161 -4.34 -8.34 5.86
N PHE A 162 -3.24 -8.72 6.52
CA PHE A 162 -2.02 -9.15 5.81
C PHE A 162 -2.29 -10.41 4.98
N GLU A 163 -2.87 -11.47 5.57
CA GLU A 163 -3.22 -12.69 4.82
C GLU A 163 -4.11 -12.39 3.60
N SER A 164 -4.99 -11.39 3.71
CA SER A 164 -5.87 -10.95 2.64
C SER A 164 -5.15 -10.29 1.46
N THR A 165 -3.94 -9.76 1.66
CA THR A 165 -3.11 -9.19 0.57
C THR A 165 -2.52 -10.26 -0.35
N PHE A 166 -2.63 -11.55 0.02
CA PHE A 166 -2.10 -12.63 -0.79
C PHE A 166 -2.83 -12.77 -2.13
N PHE A 167 -2.12 -12.44 -3.20
CA PHE A 167 -2.57 -12.67 -4.57
C PHE A 167 -2.22 -14.11 -5.03
N PRO A 168 -3.10 -14.84 -5.75
CA PRO A 168 -4.29 -14.37 -6.48
C PRO A 168 -5.62 -14.54 -5.73
N VAL A 169 -5.61 -14.85 -4.44
CA VAL A 169 -6.84 -15.12 -3.69
C VAL A 169 -7.52 -13.80 -3.35
N LYS A 170 -8.75 -13.61 -3.84
CA LYS A 170 -9.60 -12.49 -3.43
C LYS A 170 -10.48 -12.92 -2.25
N PRO A 171 -10.34 -12.35 -1.05
CA PRO A 171 -11.23 -12.65 0.06
C PRO A 171 -12.70 -12.31 -0.25
N GLU A 172 -13.61 -13.22 0.11
CA GLU A 172 -15.06 -13.01 -0.01
C GLU A 172 -15.63 -12.30 1.22
N ASN A 173 -16.71 -11.54 1.05
CA ASN A 173 -17.48 -10.91 2.15
C ASN A 173 -16.64 -10.05 3.11
N VAL A 174 -15.67 -9.30 2.57
CA VAL A 174 -14.87 -8.35 3.36
C VAL A 174 -15.78 -7.21 3.82
N GLU A 175 -16.09 -7.14 5.12
CA GLU A 175 -16.87 -6.04 5.72
C GLU A 175 -15.99 -4.92 6.28
N ASP A 176 -14.72 -5.21 6.56
CA ASP A 176 -13.80 -4.29 7.21
C ASP A 176 -13.29 -3.20 6.26
N ASP A 177 -13.71 -1.96 6.45
CA ASP A 177 -13.30 -0.82 5.62
C ASP A 177 -11.78 -0.63 5.53
N LEU A 178 -11.05 -0.91 6.62
CA LEU A 178 -9.60 -0.83 6.62
C LEU A 178 -8.98 -1.88 5.68
N GLU A 179 -9.51 -3.10 5.72
CA GLU A 179 -9.09 -4.20 4.85
C GLU A 179 -9.37 -3.87 3.39
N LYS A 180 -10.60 -3.43 3.07
CA LYS A 180 -11.00 -3.00 1.72
C LYS A 180 -10.04 -1.94 1.17
N ILE A 181 -9.67 -0.93 1.96
CA ILE A 181 -8.75 0.12 1.53
C ILE A 181 -7.36 -0.45 1.21
N ILE A 182 -6.82 -1.33 2.06
CA ILE A 182 -5.48 -1.89 1.85
C ILE A 182 -5.45 -2.73 0.57
N LEU A 183 -6.42 -3.63 0.39
CA LEU A 183 -6.53 -4.49 -0.79
C LEU A 183 -6.71 -3.69 -2.08
N ASP A 184 -7.58 -2.68 -2.06
CA ASP A 184 -7.80 -1.83 -3.22
C ASP A 184 -6.57 -0.98 -3.53
N ALA A 185 -5.90 -0.41 -2.52
CA ALA A 185 -4.76 0.48 -2.73
C ALA A 185 -3.57 -0.24 -3.36
N ASP A 186 -3.32 -1.49 -2.95
CA ASP A 186 -2.26 -2.32 -3.49
C ASP A 186 -2.47 -2.59 -4.99
N ILE A 187 -3.68 -3.03 -5.36
CA ILE A 187 -4.07 -3.25 -6.77
C ILE A 187 -4.06 -1.94 -7.57
N LEU A 188 -4.65 -0.86 -7.04
CA LEU A 188 -4.79 0.43 -7.72
C LEU A 188 -3.44 1.07 -8.04
N SER A 189 -2.41 0.78 -7.24
CA SER A 189 -1.04 1.27 -7.48
C SER A 189 -0.55 0.91 -8.89
N SER A 190 -1.02 -0.21 -9.43
CA SER A 190 -0.70 -0.71 -10.77
C SER A 190 -1.83 -0.52 -11.80
N LEU A 191 -3.09 -0.51 -11.37
CA LEU A 191 -4.24 -0.55 -12.28
C LEU A 191 -4.73 0.84 -12.72
N MET A 192 -4.75 1.82 -11.81
CA MET A 192 -5.59 3.00 -12.01
C MET A 192 -5.09 3.95 -13.10
N PHE A 193 -3.83 3.88 -13.54
CA PHE A 193 -3.24 4.88 -14.46
C PHE A 193 -3.19 4.45 -15.93
N GLY A 194 -3.97 3.43 -16.28
CA GLY A 194 -4.13 2.90 -17.62
C GLY A 194 -3.08 1.86 -18.02
N PRO A 195 -3.29 1.15 -19.14
CA PRO A 195 -2.53 -0.05 -19.49
C PRO A 195 -1.02 0.18 -19.62
N GLN A 196 -0.59 1.31 -20.18
CA GLN A 196 0.83 1.63 -20.34
C GLN A 196 1.58 1.68 -18.99
N VAL A 197 0.92 2.18 -17.93
CA VAL A 197 1.51 2.19 -16.59
C VAL A 197 1.53 0.80 -15.99
N GLY A 198 0.43 0.05 -16.16
CA GLY A 198 0.33 -1.33 -15.73
C GLY A 198 1.42 -2.22 -16.32
N VAL A 199 1.64 -2.16 -17.65
CA VAL A 199 2.71 -2.88 -18.34
C VAL A 199 4.09 -2.47 -17.83
N LYS A 200 4.33 -1.18 -17.58
CA LYS A 200 5.61 -0.70 -17.02
C LYS A 200 5.89 -1.30 -15.64
N LEU A 201 4.88 -1.36 -14.77
CA LEU A 201 5.01 -1.94 -13.43
C LEU A 201 5.11 -3.47 -13.49
N ALA A 202 4.38 -4.12 -14.40
CA ALA A 202 4.55 -5.53 -14.69
C ALA A 202 5.97 -5.85 -15.19
N GLY A 203 6.61 -4.95 -15.95
CA GLY A 203 8.03 -5.08 -16.32
C GLY A 203 8.96 -5.10 -15.12
N ARG A 204 8.68 -4.30 -14.08
CA ARG A 204 9.43 -4.34 -12.81
C ARG A 204 9.17 -5.65 -12.06
N LEU A 205 7.93 -6.11 -12.00
CA LEU A 205 7.60 -7.38 -11.33
C LEU A 205 8.24 -8.56 -12.05
N LYS A 206 8.20 -8.57 -13.39
CA LYS A 206 8.87 -9.55 -14.25
C LYS A 206 10.35 -9.68 -13.90
N GLN A 207 11.08 -8.57 -13.75
CA GLN A 207 12.50 -8.59 -13.37
C GLN A 207 12.69 -9.20 -11.97
N GLU A 208 11.82 -8.86 -11.03
CA GLU A 208 11.89 -9.34 -9.65
C GLU A 208 11.69 -10.86 -9.55
N ILE A 209 10.68 -11.39 -10.25
CA ILE A 209 10.31 -12.81 -10.19
C ILE A 209 10.98 -13.66 -11.29
N ARG A 210 11.76 -13.05 -12.18
CA ARG A 210 12.34 -13.69 -13.38
C ARG A 210 11.28 -14.36 -14.25
N TYR A 211 10.20 -13.65 -14.51
CA TYR A 211 9.15 -14.13 -15.41
C TYR A 211 9.71 -14.23 -16.84
N ASN A 212 9.51 -15.38 -17.49
CA ASN A 212 10.14 -15.69 -18.78
C ASN A 212 9.47 -14.98 -19.96
N ASP A 213 8.15 -14.80 -19.91
CA ASP A 213 7.41 -14.14 -21.01
C ASP A 213 7.44 -12.61 -20.88
N ASP A 214 6.77 -11.91 -21.79
CA ASP A 214 6.74 -10.45 -21.82
C ASP A 214 5.89 -9.82 -20.70
N SER A 215 6.11 -8.52 -20.47
CA SER A 215 5.39 -7.75 -19.45
C SER A 215 3.92 -7.48 -19.81
N GLU A 216 3.56 -7.53 -21.09
CA GLU A 216 2.19 -7.32 -21.56
C GLU A 216 1.32 -8.54 -21.23
N LEU A 217 1.84 -9.74 -21.43
CA LEU A 217 1.25 -11.01 -21.06
C LEU A 217 1.11 -11.12 -19.55
N LEU A 218 2.16 -10.77 -18.78
CA LEU A 218 2.08 -10.73 -17.32
C LEU A 218 0.95 -9.79 -16.85
N PHE A 219 0.87 -8.59 -17.43
CA PHE A 219 -0.19 -7.63 -17.11
C PHE A 219 -1.58 -8.11 -17.58
N SER A 220 -1.69 -8.71 -18.76
CA SER A 220 -2.95 -9.27 -19.27
C SER A 220 -3.46 -10.40 -18.38
N ASN A 221 -2.57 -11.30 -17.94
CA ASN A 221 -2.91 -12.38 -17.00
C ASN A 221 -3.36 -11.81 -15.65
N PHE A 222 -2.69 -10.78 -15.15
CA PHE A 222 -3.16 -10.04 -13.97
C PHE A 222 -4.57 -9.48 -14.15
N LEU A 223 -4.88 -8.83 -15.28
CA LEU A 223 -6.23 -8.33 -15.57
C LEU A 223 -7.28 -9.45 -15.66
N LYS A 224 -6.93 -10.60 -16.26
CA LYS A 224 -7.82 -11.77 -16.33
C LYS A 224 -8.14 -12.30 -14.94
N LEU A 225 -7.14 -12.38 -14.06
CA LEU A 225 -7.30 -12.82 -12.67
C LEU A 225 -8.15 -11.85 -11.85
N LEU A 226 -8.03 -10.54 -12.09
CA LEU A 226 -8.86 -9.54 -11.43
C LEU A 226 -10.35 -9.61 -11.88
N GLY A 227 -10.62 -10.07 -13.10
CA GLY A 227 -11.96 -10.03 -13.67
C GLY A 227 -12.53 -8.60 -13.75
N GLY A 228 -13.83 -8.47 -14.08
CA GLY A 228 -14.44 -7.18 -14.41
C GLY A 228 -14.46 -6.13 -13.29
N LYS A 229 -14.39 -6.53 -12.00
CA LYS A 229 -14.41 -5.60 -10.82
C LYS A 229 -13.78 -6.24 -9.56
N CYS A 230 -12.46 -6.47 -9.54
CA CYS A 230 -11.77 -7.03 -8.37
C CYS A 230 -11.80 -6.13 -7.12
N LEU A 231 -12.05 -4.83 -7.28
CA LEU A 231 -11.98 -3.85 -6.20
C LEU A 231 -13.21 -3.89 -5.29
N TYR A 232 -13.02 -3.62 -4.00
CA TYR A 232 -14.07 -3.64 -2.99
C TYR A 232 -14.85 -2.33 -2.95
N LEU A 233 -14.15 -1.18 -2.88
CA LEU A 233 -14.78 0.12 -2.73
C LEU A 233 -15.30 0.66 -4.06
N ASP A 234 -16.47 1.28 -4.04
CA ASP A 234 -17.05 1.89 -5.25
C ASP A 234 -16.20 3.05 -5.78
N TYR A 235 -15.53 3.80 -4.90
CA TYR A 235 -14.57 4.82 -5.29
C TYR A 235 -13.38 4.24 -6.07
N SER A 236 -12.87 3.09 -5.64
CA SER A 236 -11.79 2.38 -6.33
C SER A 236 -12.24 1.93 -7.71
N LYS A 237 -13.44 1.35 -7.83
CA LYS A 237 -14.01 0.92 -9.11
C LYS A 237 -14.16 2.08 -10.09
N LYS A 238 -14.59 3.26 -9.63
CA LYS A 238 -14.72 4.49 -10.45
C LYS A 238 -13.38 5.12 -10.82
N SER A 239 -12.30 4.68 -10.17
CA SER A 239 -10.96 5.24 -10.38
C SER A 239 -10.17 4.51 -11.46
N CYS A 240 -10.64 3.36 -11.93
CA CYS A 240 -10.05 2.59 -13.04
C CYS A 240 -10.63 3.02 -14.38
#